data_AF-A0A7G6YJS5-F1
#
_entry.id   AF-A0A7G6YJS5-F1
#
_cell.length_a   1.000
_cell.length_b   1.000
_cell.length_c   1.000
_cell.angle_alpha   90.00
_cell.angle_beta   90.00
_cell.angle_gamma   90.00
#
_symmetry.space_group_name_H-M   'P 1'
#
loop_
_entity.id
_entity.type
_entity.pdbx_description
1 polymer ?
#
loop_
_entity_poly.entity_id
_entity_poly.type
_entity_poly.pdbx_seq_one_letter_code
_entity_poly.pdbx_strand_id
1 'polypeptide(L)'
;MNLRLLRYLPVVCGLLLAGCTPYFHQPFGTERARLGAEVNANREMRNLPAPKARTVVAVYKFRDQTGQYKPQLNGSSFSTAITQGATTILLKALEESGWFDPIERENLGNLLNERKIIRSTRAEFAEQTGVKQPVLPPLLFAGVILEGGIISYDANMLTGGAGLRYFGAGASGQYRQDRVTVYLRAISTSTGQILKTVYTSKTILSQQVDASLFRFVKFKRLLETETGFTYNEPSEMAVKDAIEKAVQALVFEGIQLNLWAVQDSTERTGSKMLAYVREREYGLHYDVLGRQVLERHPAVHATLTAGAQRYAGDFANPRVTPVMQGKLLYQLEGGRWLPFVSVGGGRLATERFFDQTIYYAEAGVQMRLLPTDRLSPYLTLAGGATQHGRGNETGPRGIVPHATLGVGLEYQLSGKWCATGSADGRLFLRDNLDGASVGQYNDNTTSLQVGLTYIIGNAKRRPKTAGN
;
A
#
# COMPACT_ATOMS: atom_id res chain seq x y z
N MET A 1 10.71 43.93 -5.33
CA MET A 1 11.02 42.55 -4.89
C MET A 1 11.06 42.56 -3.36
N ASN A 2 10.07 41.92 -2.71
CA ASN A 2 9.71 42.18 -1.31
C ASN A 2 10.73 41.61 -0.30
N LEU A 3 11.39 42.47 0.49
CA LEU A 3 12.34 42.10 1.56
C LEU A 3 11.75 41.17 2.64
N ARG A 4 10.41 41.04 2.74
CA ARG A 4 9.75 40.13 3.69
C ARG A 4 9.91 38.65 3.33
N LEU A 5 10.11 38.30 2.06
CA LEU A 5 10.36 36.92 1.62
C LEU A 5 11.76 36.41 2.00
N LEU A 6 12.75 37.30 2.11
CA LEU A 6 14.13 36.92 2.44
C LEU A 6 14.28 36.38 3.87
N ARG A 7 13.39 36.78 4.79
CA ARG A 7 13.43 36.38 6.20
C ARG A 7 12.98 34.93 6.44
N TYR A 8 12.24 34.33 5.50
CA TYR A 8 11.79 32.93 5.58
C TYR A 8 12.74 31.95 4.85
N LEU A 9 13.66 32.47 4.04
CA LEU A 9 14.67 31.68 3.31
C LEU A 9 15.54 30.78 4.22
N PRO A 10 16.04 31.23 5.39
CA PRO A 10 16.85 30.35 6.26
C PRO A 10 16.03 29.24 6.92
N VAL A 11 14.74 29.46 7.20
CA VAL A 11 13.84 28.45 7.78
C VAL A 11 13.51 27.37 6.75
N VAL A 12 13.26 27.76 5.50
CA VAL A 12 13.05 26.84 4.37
C VAL A 12 14.34 26.05 4.08
N CYS A 13 15.51 26.69 4.13
CA CYS A 13 16.79 26.03 3.93
C CYS A 13 17.11 25.02 5.07
N GLY A 14 16.77 25.35 6.33
CA GLY A 14 16.88 24.44 7.47
C GLY A 14 15.97 23.21 7.36
N LEU A 15 14.74 23.37 6.86
CA LEU A 15 13.82 22.26 6.59
C LEU A 15 14.31 21.36 5.45
N LEU A 16 14.96 21.93 4.43
CA LEU A 16 15.53 21.16 3.32
C LEU A 16 16.78 20.38 3.76
N LEU A 17 17.60 20.91 4.67
CA LEU A 17 18.79 20.22 5.20
C LEU A 17 18.44 19.07 6.16
N ALA A 18 17.31 19.13 6.87
CA ALA A 18 16.85 18.03 7.72
C ALA A 18 16.56 16.74 6.91
N GLY A 19 16.20 16.87 5.63
CA GLY A 19 15.94 15.74 4.73
C GLY A 19 17.19 14.96 4.29
N CYS A 20 18.39 15.54 4.42
CA CYS A 20 19.64 14.88 4.03
C CYS A 20 20.28 14.04 5.17
N THR A 21 19.67 14.02 6.36
CA THR A 21 20.21 13.32 7.53
C THR A 21 20.43 11.80 7.38
N PRO A 22 19.60 11.03 6.65
CA PRO A 22 19.85 9.58 6.47
C PRO A 22 21.11 9.29 5.66
N TYR A 23 21.49 10.18 4.73
CA TYR A 23 22.67 10.02 3.89
C TYR A 23 23.97 10.06 4.71
N PHE A 24 24.00 10.86 5.78
CA PHE A 24 25.15 10.95 6.69
C PHE A 24 25.18 9.86 7.77
N HIS A 25 24.14 9.01 7.86
CA HIS A 25 24.05 7.93 8.85
C HIS A 25 24.44 6.56 8.25
N GLN A 26 25.48 6.53 7.41
CA GLN A 26 26.04 5.29 6.90
C GLN A 26 27.16 4.81 7.85
N PRO A 27 27.16 3.52 8.25
CA PRO A 27 28.22 3.01 9.10
C PRO A 27 29.54 2.91 8.32
N PHE A 28 30.53 3.71 8.72
CA PHE A 28 31.88 3.69 8.15
C PHE A 28 32.86 2.77 8.90
N GLY A 29 32.38 2.06 9.94
CA GLY A 29 33.19 1.19 10.81
C GLY A 29 32.65 -0.23 10.87
N THR A 30 33.49 -1.16 11.34
CA THR A 30 33.10 -2.54 11.57
C THR A 30 32.15 -2.64 12.78
N GLU A 31 31.03 -3.33 12.60
CA GLU A 31 30.10 -3.62 13.69
C GLU A 31 30.49 -4.92 14.40
N ARG A 32 30.28 -4.99 15.73
CA ARG A 32 30.40 -6.25 16.48
C ARG A 32 29.20 -7.15 16.19
N ALA A 33 29.41 -8.47 16.28
CA ALA A 33 28.32 -9.43 16.22
C ALA A 33 27.28 -9.13 17.32
N ARG A 34 26.00 -9.16 16.94
CA ARG A 34 24.85 -8.92 17.81
C ARG A 34 23.79 -9.99 17.56
N LEU A 35 22.86 -10.15 18.51
CA LEU A 35 21.64 -10.93 18.28
C LEU A 35 20.90 -10.37 17.06
N GLY A 36 20.32 -11.26 16.25
CA GLY A 36 19.67 -10.88 14.99
C GLY A 36 18.55 -9.86 15.18
N ALA A 37 18.34 -8.99 14.19
CA ALA A 37 17.29 -7.99 14.23
C ALA A 37 15.90 -8.67 14.29
N GLU A 38 15.11 -8.33 15.31
CA GLU A 38 13.71 -8.75 15.38
C GLU A 38 12.85 -7.84 14.49
N VAL A 39 12.01 -8.45 13.65
CA VAL A 39 11.03 -7.73 12.82
C VAL A 39 9.83 -7.41 13.69
N ASN A 40 9.15 -6.27 13.43
CA ASN A 40 7.95 -5.87 14.17
C ASN A 40 6.85 -6.97 14.22
N ALA A 41 6.78 -7.84 13.22
CA ALA A 41 5.86 -8.99 13.17
C ALA A 41 6.03 -9.96 14.36
N ASN A 42 7.23 -10.06 14.92
CA ASN A 42 7.50 -10.87 16.10
C ASN A 42 6.66 -10.40 17.31
N ARG A 43 6.30 -9.10 17.38
CA ARG A 43 5.40 -8.57 18.42
C ARG A 43 3.96 -9.08 18.26
N GLU A 44 3.46 -9.19 17.03
CA GLU A 44 2.12 -9.73 16.77
C GLU A 44 2.07 -11.24 17.01
N MET A 45 3.16 -11.94 16.70
CA MET A 45 3.33 -13.35 16.96
C MET A 45 3.33 -13.68 18.46
N ARG A 46 4.02 -12.86 19.27
CA ARG A 46 3.99 -12.98 20.74
C ARG A 46 2.64 -12.60 21.37
N ASN A 47 1.77 -11.93 20.64
CA ASN A 47 0.45 -11.49 21.11
C ASN A 47 -0.66 -12.52 20.86
N LEU A 48 -0.33 -13.78 20.62
CA LEU A 48 -1.32 -14.85 20.49
C LEU A 48 -2.09 -15.09 21.81
N PRO A 49 -3.33 -15.62 21.75
CA PRO A 49 -4.02 -16.13 22.93
C PRO A 49 -3.23 -17.29 23.55
N ALA A 50 -3.34 -17.53 24.85
CA ALA A 50 -2.61 -18.63 25.48
C ALA A 50 -3.27 -19.98 25.16
N PRO A 51 -2.52 -21.06 24.84
CA PRO A 51 -3.09 -22.38 24.60
C PRO A 51 -3.51 -23.05 25.91
N LYS A 52 -4.57 -23.85 25.89
CA LYS A 52 -4.94 -24.72 27.02
C LYS A 52 -3.89 -25.81 27.25
N ALA A 53 -3.34 -26.33 26.15
CA ALA A 53 -2.23 -27.26 26.14
C ALA A 53 -1.44 -27.08 24.84
N ARG A 54 -0.11 -27.19 24.92
CA ARG A 54 0.74 -27.13 23.73
C ARG A 54 0.55 -28.38 22.88
N THR A 55 0.59 -28.20 21.57
CA THR A 55 0.40 -29.30 20.61
C THR A 55 1.76 -29.78 20.10
N VAL A 56 2.04 -31.07 20.24
CA VAL A 56 3.26 -31.67 19.68
C VAL A 56 3.12 -31.80 18.17
N VAL A 57 4.03 -31.15 17.43
CA VAL A 57 3.99 -31.09 15.95
C VAL A 57 5.29 -31.57 15.33
N ALA A 58 5.18 -32.30 14.23
CA ALA A 58 6.33 -32.74 13.44
C ALA A 58 6.50 -31.86 12.20
N VAL A 59 7.72 -31.39 11.96
CA VAL A 59 8.10 -30.71 10.71
C VAL A 59 9.17 -31.55 10.03
N TYR A 60 8.87 -32.06 8.84
CA TYR A 60 9.82 -32.89 8.09
C TYR A 60 10.75 -32.03 7.23
N LYS A 61 10.18 -31.35 6.24
CA LYS A 61 10.92 -30.51 5.29
C LYS A 61 10.06 -29.31 4.94
N PHE A 62 10.61 -28.12 5.11
CA PHE A 62 9.99 -26.88 4.68
C PHE A 62 10.98 -26.16 3.77
N ARG A 63 10.81 -26.33 2.46
CA ARG A 63 11.84 -25.96 1.47
C ARG A 63 11.37 -24.86 0.55
N ASP A 64 12.34 -24.24 -0.10
CA ASP A 64 12.10 -23.44 -1.28
C ASP A 64 11.64 -24.35 -2.45
N GLN A 65 10.44 -24.09 -2.95
CA GLN A 65 9.84 -24.75 -4.11
C GLN A 65 9.67 -23.79 -5.29
N THR A 66 10.23 -22.57 -5.20
CA THR A 66 10.12 -21.54 -6.23
C THR A 66 11.01 -21.83 -7.45
N GLY A 67 12.13 -22.52 -7.22
CA GLY A 67 13.17 -22.76 -8.23
C GLY A 67 13.90 -21.48 -8.70
N GLN A 68 13.77 -20.37 -7.96
CA GLN A 68 14.28 -19.07 -8.40
C GLN A 68 15.74 -18.84 -7.97
N TYR A 69 16.53 -18.39 -8.94
CA TYR A 69 17.91 -17.92 -8.73
C TYR A 69 17.94 -16.39 -8.77
N LYS A 70 18.97 -15.79 -8.15
CA LYS A 70 19.14 -14.34 -8.17
C LYS A 70 19.34 -13.86 -9.61
N PRO A 71 18.54 -12.89 -10.08
CA PRO A 71 18.73 -12.33 -11.42
C PRO A 71 20.07 -11.61 -11.47
N GLN A 72 20.85 -11.85 -12.53
CA GLN A 72 22.05 -11.08 -12.86
C GLN A 72 21.85 -10.35 -14.18
N LEU A 73 22.40 -9.14 -14.28
CA LEU A 73 22.31 -8.30 -15.48
C LEU A 73 22.92 -8.97 -16.71
N ASN A 74 24.02 -9.71 -16.53
CA ASN A 74 24.71 -10.45 -17.60
C ASN A 74 25.18 -11.83 -17.08
N GLY A 75 24.45 -12.90 -17.39
CA GLY A 75 24.86 -14.29 -17.09
C GLY A 75 23.85 -15.10 -16.26
N SER A 76 24.23 -16.33 -15.90
CA SER A 76 23.46 -17.21 -15.00
C SER A 76 24.06 -17.19 -13.58
N SER A 77 23.19 -17.21 -12.56
CA SER A 77 23.60 -17.33 -11.16
C SER A 77 23.18 -18.67 -10.59
N PHE A 78 24.07 -19.28 -9.80
CA PHE A 78 23.74 -20.46 -8.99
C PHE A 78 23.26 -20.10 -7.57
N SER A 79 23.25 -18.81 -7.23
CA SER A 79 22.78 -18.34 -5.93
C SER A 79 21.25 -18.29 -5.92
N THR A 80 20.61 -19.06 -5.04
CA THR A 80 19.15 -19.03 -4.90
C THR A 80 18.67 -17.66 -4.42
N ALA A 81 17.48 -17.25 -4.88
CA ALA A 81 16.86 -16.00 -4.46
C ALA A 81 16.37 -16.06 -2.99
N ILE A 82 15.98 -17.25 -2.57
CA ILE A 82 15.43 -17.56 -1.24
C ILE A 82 16.39 -18.46 -0.45
N THR A 83 16.31 -18.35 0.88
CA THR A 83 17.09 -19.16 1.83
C THR A 83 16.68 -20.63 1.79
N GLN A 84 17.67 -21.52 1.91
CA GLN A 84 17.44 -22.97 2.06
C GLN A 84 17.23 -23.40 3.52
N GLY A 85 17.37 -22.48 4.47
CA GLY A 85 17.20 -22.73 5.92
C GLY A 85 15.76 -22.56 6.44
N ALA A 86 14.76 -22.65 5.55
CA ALA A 86 13.38 -22.33 5.90
C ALA A 86 12.75 -23.31 6.93
N THR A 87 13.20 -24.57 6.98
CA THR A 87 12.79 -25.52 8.05
C THR A 87 13.15 -25.00 9.43
N THR A 88 14.38 -24.52 9.63
CA THR A 88 14.85 -23.98 10.92
C THR A 88 14.08 -22.73 11.32
N ILE A 89 13.78 -21.86 10.35
CA ILE A 89 12.95 -20.66 10.58
C ILE A 89 11.55 -21.05 11.06
N LEU A 90 10.92 -22.05 10.42
CA LEU A 90 9.61 -22.55 10.84
C LEU A 90 9.64 -23.19 12.23
N LEU A 91 10.63 -24.04 12.54
CA LEU A 91 10.77 -24.65 13.86
C LEU A 91 10.89 -23.59 14.96
N LYS A 92 11.72 -22.57 14.73
CA LYS A 92 11.87 -21.43 15.65
C LYS A 92 10.57 -20.64 15.80
N ALA A 93 9.86 -20.39 14.70
CA ALA A 93 8.55 -19.74 14.74
C ALA A 93 7.53 -20.55 15.57
N LEU A 94 7.46 -21.87 15.37
CA LEU A 94 6.57 -22.73 16.14
C LEU A 94 6.89 -22.69 17.65
N GLU A 95 8.17 -22.70 18.03
CA GLU A 95 8.62 -22.57 19.41
C GLU A 95 8.26 -21.20 20.01
N GLU A 96 8.60 -20.11 19.31
CA GLU A 96 8.34 -18.73 19.77
C GLU A 96 6.84 -18.41 19.89
N SER A 97 5.98 -19.12 19.13
CA SER A 97 4.53 -18.97 19.24
C SER A 97 3.97 -19.38 20.61
N GLY A 98 4.67 -20.27 21.33
CA GLY A 98 4.20 -20.86 22.58
C GLY A 98 3.01 -21.84 22.44
N TRP A 99 2.50 -22.07 21.23
CA TRP A 99 1.38 -22.99 20.93
C TRP A 99 1.82 -24.42 20.65
N PHE A 100 3.05 -24.60 20.20
CA PHE A 100 3.55 -25.86 19.67
C PHE A 100 4.80 -26.31 20.40
N ASP A 101 4.92 -27.63 20.55
CA ASP A 101 6.18 -28.29 20.91
C ASP A 101 6.70 -28.99 19.64
N PRO A 102 7.53 -28.30 18.83
CA PRO A 102 8.03 -28.89 17.60
C PRO A 102 9.03 -30.02 17.88
N ILE A 103 8.94 -31.10 17.12
CA ILE A 103 9.88 -32.24 17.23
C ILE A 103 10.78 -32.36 16.00
N GLU A 104 12.04 -32.72 16.25
CA GLU A 104 13.06 -32.90 15.22
C GLU A 104 12.73 -34.11 14.32
N ARG A 105 12.42 -33.84 13.05
CA ARG A 105 12.20 -34.86 12.01
C ARG A 105 12.97 -34.60 10.72
N GLU A 106 13.57 -33.42 10.57
CA GLU A 106 14.42 -33.10 9.41
C GLU A 106 15.68 -33.98 9.42
N ASN A 107 16.28 -34.15 10.61
CA ASN A 107 17.48 -34.95 10.81
C ASN A 107 17.30 -36.12 11.80
N LEU A 108 16.20 -36.86 11.66
CA LEU A 108 15.86 -38.00 12.51
C LEU A 108 16.97 -39.08 12.51
N GLY A 109 17.69 -39.25 11.40
CA GLY A 109 18.78 -40.22 11.30
C GLY A 109 19.88 -39.99 12.35
N ASN A 110 20.31 -38.74 12.50
CA ASN A 110 21.33 -38.37 13.50
C ASN A 110 20.82 -38.62 14.92
N LEU A 111 19.57 -38.26 15.22
CA LEU A 111 18.96 -38.51 16.53
C LEU A 111 18.87 -40.00 16.86
N LEU A 112 18.51 -40.85 15.89
CA LEU A 112 18.43 -42.29 16.08
C LEU A 112 19.81 -42.92 16.29
N ASN A 113 20.83 -42.43 15.57
CA ASN A 113 22.21 -42.85 15.75
C ASN A 113 22.72 -42.50 17.15
N GLU A 114 22.50 -41.27 17.61
CA GLU A 114 22.90 -40.84 18.96
C GLU A 114 22.22 -41.69 20.04
N ARG A 115 20.91 -41.92 19.91
CA ARG A 115 20.18 -42.79 20.84
C ARG A 115 20.66 -44.24 20.79
N LYS A 116 21.14 -44.73 19.64
CA LYS A 116 21.75 -46.06 19.52
C LYS A 116 23.06 -46.12 20.30
N ILE A 117 23.92 -45.10 20.15
CA ILE A 117 25.19 -44.97 20.90
C ILE A 117 24.91 -45.00 22.40
N ILE A 118 23.96 -44.20 22.89
CA ILE A 118 23.61 -44.16 24.32
C ILE A 118 23.14 -45.54 24.81
N ARG A 119 22.32 -46.26 24.02
CA ARG A 119 21.87 -47.60 24.40
C ARG A 119 23.02 -48.59 24.47
N SER A 120 23.96 -48.59 23.51
CA SER A 120 25.11 -49.50 23.53
C SER A 120 26.05 -49.19 24.71
N THR A 121 26.36 -47.92 24.97
CA THR A 121 27.24 -47.53 26.09
C THR A 121 26.63 -47.88 27.44
N ARG A 122 25.31 -47.70 27.61
CA ARG A 122 24.61 -48.08 28.85
C ARG A 122 24.58 -49.60 29.06
N ALA A 123 24.44 -50.37 27.99
CA ALA A 123 24.48 -51.84 28.06
C ALA A 123 25.87 -52.33 28.48
N GLU A 124 26.93 -51.82 27.84
CA GLU A 124 28.32 -52.15 28.17
C GLU A 124 28.67 -51.77 29.61
N PHE A 125 28.27 -50.57 30.06
CA PHE A 125 28.50 -50.14 31.45
C PHE A 125 27.76 -51.03 32.47
N ALA A 126 26.53 -51.43 32.15
CA ALA A 126 25.75 -52.33 33.00
C ALA A 126 26.37 -53.72 33.08
N GLU A 127 26.97 -54.22 32.00
CA GLU A 127 27.73 -55.48 31.98
C GLU A 127 29.01 -55.38 32.82
N GLN A 128 29.73 -54.25 32.77
CA GLN A 128 30.98 -54.06 33.51
C GLN A 128 30.79 -53.81 35.01
N THR A 129 29.75 -53.05 35.39
CA THR A 129 29.56 -52.60 36.78
C THR A 129 28.44 -53.34 37.52
N GLY A 130 27.62 -54.12 36.81
CA GLY A 130 26.41 -54.76 37.36
C GLY A 130 25.26 -53.79 37.67
N VAL A 131 25.46 -52.47 37.46
CA VAL A 131 24.45 -51.45 37.74
C VAL A 131 23.58 -51.20 36.51
N LYS A 132 22.29 -51.57 36.60
CA LYS A 132 21.31 -51.33 35.54
C LYS A 132 21.08 -49.83 35.33
N GLN A 133 21.33 -49.37 34.11
CA GLN A 133 21.04 -48.01 33.69
C GLN A 133 19.57 -47.84 33.29
N PRO A 134 18.95 -46.67 33.52
CA PRO A 134 17.56 -46.42 33.12
C PRO A 134 17.40 -46.44 31.61
N VAL A 135 16.26 -46.95 31.15
CA VAL A 135 15.90 -47.00 29.72
C VAL A 135 15.64 -45.59 29.19
N LEU A 136 16.02 -45.32 27.94
CA LEU A 136 15.71 -44.04 27.31
C LEU A 136 14.20 -43.87 27.12
N PRO A 137 13.62 -42.70 27.46
CA PRO A 137 12.21 -42.40 27.17
C PRO A 137 11.91 -42.53 25.67
N PRO A 138 10.70 -42.99 25.27
CA PRO A 138 10.31 -43.06 23.88
C PRO A 138 10.31 -41.69 23.21
N LEU A 139 10.47 -41.65 21.88
CA LEU A 139 10.34 -40.41 21.12
C LEU A 139 8.88 -39.92 21.17
N LEU A 140 8.70 -38.60 21.26
CA LEU A 140 7.38 -38.00 21.20
C LEU A 140 6.71 -38.29 19.84
N PHE A 141 5.41 -38.57 19.91
CA PHE A 141 4.55 -38.70 18.73
C PHE A 141 3.86 -37.36 18.48
N ALA A 142 3.86 -36.92 17.23
CA ALA A 142 3.14 -35.72 16.82
C ALA A 142 1.72 -36.08 16.39
N GLY A 143 0.71 -35.42 16.97
CA GLY A 143 -0.68 -35.56 16.51
C GLY A 143 -0.93 -34.86 15.17
N VAL A 144 -0.07 -33.90 14.82
CA VAL A 144 -0.16 -33.10 13.60
C VAL A 144 1.22 -33.01 12.94
N ILE A 145 1.25 -33.23 11.63
CA ILE A 145 2.39 -32.90 10.77
C ILE A 145 2.15 -31.53 10.16
N LEU A 146 3.15 -30.66 10.25
CA LEU A 146 3.17 -29.38 9.57
C LEU A 146 4.10 -29.47 8.35
N GLU A 147 3.55 -29.18 7.18
CA GLU A 147 4.25 -29.24 5.91
C GLU A 147 3.99 -28.01 5.06
N GLY A 148 4.83 -27.79 4.06
CA GLY A 148 4.68 -26.68 3.13
C GLY A 148 6.02 -26.21 2.58
N GLY A 149 6.08 -24.95 2.23
CA GLY A 149 7.30 -24.34 1.72
C GLY A 149 7.08 -22.93 1.20
N ILE A 150 8.15 -22.33 0.70
CA ILE A 150 8.06 -21.13 -0.12
C ILE A 150 7.65 -21.57 -1.52
N ILE A 151 6.44 -21.24 -1.94
CA ILE A 151 5.84 -21.74 -3.18
C ILE A 151 6.12 -20.81 -4.35
N SER A 152 6.11 -19.49 -4.12
CA SER A 152 6.41 -18.49 -5.15
C SER A 152 7.34 -17.41 -4.62
N TYR A 153 8.25 -16.99 -5.49
CA TYR A 153 9.02 -15.76 -5.37
C TYR A 153 8.89 -15.03 -6.70
N ASP A 154 8.13 -13.95 -6.68
CA ASP A 154 7.84 -13.14 -7.86
C ASP A 154 8.75 -11.90 -7.81
N ALA A 155 9.79 -11.86 -8.64
CA ALA A 155 10.67 -10.71 -8.75
C ALA A 155 10.07 -9.64 -9.69
N ASN A 156 10.34 -8.36 -9.40
CA ASN A 156 9.96 -7.21 -10.24
C ASN A 156 8.45 -7.11 -10.50
N MET A 157 7.62 -7.48 -9.51
CA MET A 157 6.15 -7.38 -9.59
C MET A 157 5.67 -5.96 -9.88
N LEU A 158 6.38 -4.97 -9.36
CA LEU A 158 6.18 -3.57 -9.70
C LEU A 158 7.54 -2.90 -9.80
N THR A 159 7.83 -2.31 -10.95
CA THR A 159 8.98 -1.44 -11.14
C THR A 159 8.49 -0.08 -11.60
N GLY A 160 9.12 0.96 -11.10
CA GLY A 160 8.85 2.31 -11.54
C GLY A 160 9.99 3.23 -11.17
N GLY A 161 9.95 4.43 -11.73
CA GLY A 161 10.96 5.42 -11.47
C GLY A 161 10.62 6.74 -12.14
N ALA A 162 11.18 7.80 -11.59
CA ALA A 162 11.07 9.14 -12.14
C ALA A 162 12.48 9.74 -12.16
N GLY A 163 12.82 10.39 -13.27
CA GLY A 163 14.10 11.05 -13.45
C GLY A 163 13.90 12.47 -13.97
N LEU A 164 14.60 13.42 -13.38
CA LEU A 164 14.67 14.80 -13.85
C LEU A 164 16.13 15.11 -14.20
N ARG A 165 16.37 15.65 -15.40
CA ARG A 165 17.70 16.08 -15.84
C ARG A 165 17.63 17.50 -16.37
N TYR A 166 18.50 18.38 -15.88
CA TYR A 166 18.57 19.78 -16.28
C TYR A 166 20.01 20.30 -16.15
N PHE A 167 20.56 20.87 -17.24
CA PHE A 167 21.89 21.50 -17.27
C PHE A 167 23.01 20.67 -16.63
N GLY A 168 23.10 19.41 -17.03
CA GLY A 168 24.14 18.50 -16.55
C GLY A 168 23.87 17.94 -15.14
N ALA A 169 22.97 18.51 -14.35
CA ALA A 169 22.50 17.86 -13.13
C ALA A 169 21.33 16.92 -13.42
N GLY A 170 21.28 15.79 -12.75
CA GLY A 170 20.21 14.79 -12.85
C GLY A 170 19.92 14.16 -11.51
N ALA A 171 18.66 13.84 -11.26
CA ALA A 171 18.25 13.00 -10.14
C ALA A 171 17.28 11.95 -10.67
N SER A 172 17.44 10.71 -10.23
CA SER A 172 16.54 9.61 -10.57
C SER A 172 16.26 8.75 -9.37
N GLY A 173 14.98 8.43 -9.17
CA GLY A 173 14.56 7.41 -8.22
C GLY A 173 14.04 6.20 -8.98
N GLN A 174 14.41 5.01 -8.53
CA GLN A 174 13.85 3.74 -8.97
C GLN A 174 13.30 2.99 -7.76
N TYR A 175 12.17 2.32 -7.94
CA TYR A 175 11.64 1.41 -6.94
C TYR A 175 11.27 0.09 -7.62
N ARG A 176 11.42 -0.98 -6.85
CA ARG A 176 11.21 -2.36 -7.29
C ARG A 176 10.58 -3.13 -6.15
N GLN A 177 9.56 -3.88 -6.48
CA GLN A 177 8.81 -4.69 -5.53
C GLN A 177 8.93 -6.15 -5.92
N ASP A 178 9.43 -6.97 -4.99
CA ASP A 178 9.40 -8.43 -5.10
C ASP A 178 8.36 -8.98 -4.12
N ARG A 179 7.92 -10.23 -4.29
CA ARG A 179 6.97 -10.87 -3.38
C ARG A 179 7.35 -12.31 -3.11
N VAL A 180 7.26 -12.72 -1.85
CA VAL A 180 7.42 -14.11 -1.43
C VAL A 180 6.09 -14.65 -0.92
N THR A 181 5.73 -15.88 -1.32
CA THR A 181 4.49 -16.55 -0.91
C THR A 181 4.82 -17.87 -0.24
N VAL A 182 4.26 -18.06 0.95
CA VAL A 182 4.48 -19.22 1.82
C VAL A 182 3.17 -19.97 2.02
N TYR A 183 3.21 -21.29 1.89
CA TYR A 183 2.10 -22.16 2.23
C TYR A 183 2.47 -23.03 3.43
N LEU A 184 1.55 -23.15 4.37
CA LEU A 184 1.68 -24.01 5.54
C LEU A 184 0.38 -24.82 5.68
N ARG A 185 0.51 -26.14 5.79
CA ARG A 185 -0.61 -27.07 5.94
C ARG A 185 -0.42 -27.93 7.18
N ALA A 186 -1.52 -28.13 7.91
CA ALA A 186 -1.60 -29.03 9.05
C ALA A 186 -2.31 -30.34 8.65
N ILE A 187 -1.67 -31.47 8.93
CA ILE A 187 -2.13 -32.80 8.55
C ILE A 187 -2.27 -33.66 9.80
N SER A 188 -3.42 -34.32 9.96
CA SER A 188 -3.63 -35.28 11.05
C SER A 188 -2.80 -36.55 10.81
N THR A 189 -2.00 -36.95 11.79
CA THR A 189 -1.19 -38.18 11.69
C THR A 189 -2.02 -39.46 11.79
N SER A 190 -3.19 -39.41 12.43
CA SER A 190 -4.07 -40.56 12.58
C SER A 190 -4.91 -40.84 11.33
N THR A 191 -5.29 -39.82 10.58
CA THR A 191 -6.22 -39.96 9.43
C THR A 191 -5.59 -39.63 8.08
N GLY A 192 -4.45 -38.92 8.05
CA GLY A 192 -3.88 -38.36 6.83
C GLY A 192 -4.66 -37.15 6.28
N GLN A 193 -5.73 -36.71 6.94
CA GLN A 193 -6.55 -35.58 6.50
C GLN A 193 -5.78 -34.26 6.65
N ILE A 194 -5.84 -33.42 5.62
CA ILE A 194 -5.42 -32.02 5.70
C ILE A 194 -6.47 -31.26 6.54
N LEU A 195 -6.10 -30.89 7.76
CA LEU A 195 -6.96 -30.19 8.71
C LEU A 195 -7.15 -28.73 8.30
N LYS A 196 -6.07 -28.07 7.88
CA LYS A 196 -6.10 -26.69 7.41
C LYS A 196 -4.88 -26.39 6.54
N THR A 197 -5.10 -25.57 5.51
CA THR A 197 -4.03 -24.92 4.75
C THR A 197 -4.18 -23.42 4.92
N VAL A 198 -3.07 -22.75 5.20
CA VAL A 198 -2.95 -21.29 5.19
C VAL A 198 -1.90 -20.87 4.18
N TYR A 199 -2.11 -19.71 3.58
CA TYR A 199 -1.13 -19.07 2.72
C TYR A 199 -0.89 -17.65 3.21
N THR A 200 0.36 -17.21 3.12
CA THR A 200 0.77 -15.85 3.45
C THR A 200 1.68 -15.32 2.36
N SER A 201 1.63 -14.01 2.15
CA SER A 201 2.53 -13.35 1.21
C SER A 201 3.15 -12.13 1.86
N LYS A 202 4.43 -11.90 1.58
CA LYS A 202 5.17 -10.73 2.02
C LYS A 202 5.80 -10.04 0.82
N THR A 203 5.55 -8.74 0.74
CA THR A 203 6.19 -7.86 -0.22
C THR A 203 7.58 -7.45 0.28
N ILE A 204 8.57 -7.49 -0.60
CA ILE A 204 9.96 -7.08 -0.38
C ILE A 204 10.20 -5.80 -1.18
N LEU A 205 10.54 -4.72 -0.48
CA LEU A 205 10.73 -3.42 -1.10
C LEU A 205 12.22 -3.13 -1.35
N SER A 206 12.53 -2.77 -2.60
CA SER A 206 13.83 -2.27 -3.05
C SER A 206 13.66 -0.85 -3.58
N GLN A 207 14.47 0.09 -3.10
CA GLN A 207 14.46 1.49 -3.53
C GLN A 207 15.89 1.94 -3.83
N GLN A 208 16.07 2.65 -4.93
CA GLN A 208 17.33 3.26 -5.31
C GLN A 208 17.08 4.74 -5.61
N VAL A 209 17.93 5.59 -5.05
CA VAL A 209 17.90 7.03 -5.31
C VAL A 209 19.29 7.45 -5.73
N ASP A 210 19.38 8.02 -6.93
CA ASP A 210 20.62 8.48 -7.55
C ASP A 210 20.54 9.97 -7.87
N ALA A 211 21.66 10.67 -7.69
CA ALA A 211 21.88 12.04 -8.10
C ALA A 211 23.22 12.12 -8.86
N SER A 212 23.17 12.62 -10.08
CA SER A 212 24.28 12.67 -11.03
C SER A 212 24.56 14.11 -11.45
N LEU A 213 25.83 14.52 -11.54
CA LEU A 213 26.26 15.80 -12.10
C LEU A 213 27.27 15.58 -13.22
N PHE A 214 26.92 16.05 -14.41
CA PHE A 214 27.68 16.01 -15.65
C PHE A 214 28.10 17.43 -16.03
N ARG A 215 29.40 17.66 -16.19
CA ARG A 215 29.92 18.93 -16.71
C ARG A 215 30.89 18.67 -17.87
N PHE A 216 30.64 19.34 -19.01
CA PHE A 216 31.58 19.34 -20.14
C PHE A 216 32.78 20.23 -19.81
N VAL A 217 33.97 19.65 -19.69
CA VAL A 217 35.18 20.39 -19.31
C VAL A 217 36.03 20.75 -20.54
N LYS A 218 36.03 19.92 -21.61
CA LYS A 218 36.58 20.21 -22.96
C LYS A 218 35.87 19.34 -24.03
N PHE A 219 36.06 19.64 -25.33
CA PHE A 219 35.46 18.94 -26.50
C PHE A 219 35.62 17.39 -26.55
N LYS A 220 36.37 16.78 -25.62
CA LYS A 220 36.53 15.32 -25.46
C LYS A 220 36.70 14.86 -23.99
N ARG A 221 36.32 15.68 -22.98
CA ARG A 221 36.46 15.32 -21.56
C ARG A 221 35.19 15.66 -20.77
N LEU A 222 34.56 14.61 -20.23
CA LEU A 222 33.39 14.64 -19.36
C LEU A 222 33.85 14.53 -17.90
N LEU A 223 33.34 15.39 -17.03
CA LEU A 223 33.42 15.20 -15.58
C LEU A 223 32.04 14.74 -15.10
N GLU A 224 32.00 13.58 -14.47
CA GLU A 224 30.79 12.94 -13.95
C GLU A 224 30.98 12.71 -12.45
N THR A 225 29.97 13.07 -11.67
CA THR A 225 29.92 12.79 -10.23
C THR A 225 28.55 12.21 -9.94
N GLU A 226 28.51 10.94 -9.60
CA GLU A 226 27.29 10.23 -9.22
C GLU A 226 27.34 9.92 -7.72
N THR A 227 26.26 10.23 -7.01
CA THR A 227 26.02 9.80 -5.64
C THR A 227 24.65 9.16 -5.57
N GLY A 228 24.53 8.04 -4.87
CA GLY A 228 23.27 7.34 -4.71
C GLY A 228 23.28 6.41 -3.51
N PHE A 229 22.10 6.01 -3.09
CA PHE A 229 21.94 4.96 -2.08
C PHE A 229 20.83 4.00 -2.51
N THR A 230 21.02 2.74 -2.15
CA THR A 230 20.03 1.68 -2.37
C THR A 230 19.62 1.10 -1.04
N TYR A 231 18.31 1.07 -0.79
CA TYR A 231 17.71 0.36 0.32
C TYR A 231 17.08 -0.94 -0.20
N ASN A 232 17.51 -2.07 0.35
CA ASN A 232 16.95 -3.38 0.03
C ASN A 232 16.53 -4.05 1.33
N GLU A 233 15.25 -4.41 1.44
CA GLU A 233 14.79 -5.29 2.50
C GLU A 233 15.44 -6.69 2.32
N PRO A 234 16.11 -7.25 3.34
CA PRO A 234 16.74 -8.57 3.24
C PRO A 234 15.69 -9.67 2.99
N SER A 235 15.89 -10.49 1.95
CA SER A 235 14.94 -11.54 1.58
C SER A 235 14.73 -12.59 2.67
N GLU A 236 15.78 -12.90 3.45
CA GLU A 236 15.68 -13.79 4.60
C GLU A 236 14.71 -13.25 5.67
N MET A 237 14.77 -11.95 5.96
CA MET A 237 13.86 -11.31 6.93
C MET A 237 12.41 -11.35 6.45
N ALA A 238 12.17 -11.13 5.16
CA ALA A 238 10.84 -11.22 4.59
C ALA A 238 10.28 -12.66 4.58
N VAL A 239 11.12 -13.66 4.33
CA VAL A 239 10.74 -15.08 4.43
C VAL A 239 10.40 -15.44 5.88
N LYS A 240 11.23 -15.01 6.83
CA LYS A 240 10.97 -15.17 8.26
C LYS A 240 9.62 -14.57 8.64
N ASP A 241 9.37 -13.32 8.28
CA ASP A 241 8.11 -12.63 8.54
C ASP A 241 6.90 -13.38 7.95
N ALA A 242 7.00 -13.83 6.69
CA ALA A 242 5.94 -14.61 6.04
C ALA A 242 5.65 -15.95 6.74
N ILE A 243 6.69 -16.65 7.23
CA ILE A 243 6.56 -17.90 7.98
C ILE A 243 5.94 -17.65 9.37
N GLU A 244 6.40 -16.63 10.10
CA GLU A 244 5.83 -16.22 11.39
C GLU A 244 4.34 -15.90 11.24
N LYS A 245 3.97 -15.16 10.19
CA LYS A 245 2.57 -14.86 9.85
C LYS A 245 1.77 -16.12 9.51
N ALA A 246 2.37 -17.09 8.82
CA ALA A 246 1.71 -18.35 8.47
C ALA A 246 1.41 -19.17 9.73
N VAL A 247 2.35 -19.24 10.68
CA VAL A 247 2.14 -19.91 11.97
C VAL A 247 1.03 -19.19 12.76
N GLN A 248 1.05 -17.87 12.82
CA GLN A 248 0.02 -17.07 13.49
C GLN A 248 -1.37 -17.33 12.88
N ALA A 249 -1.48 -17.29 11.56
CA ALA A 249 -2.72 -17.58 10.84
C ALA A 249 -3.21 -19.01 11.10
N LEU A 250 -2.30 -19.98 11.08
CA LEU A 250 -2.62 -21.37 11.38
C LEU A 250 -3.23 -21.49 12.78
N VAL A 251 -2.62 -20.87 13.79
CA VAL A 251 -3.13 -20.85 15.17
C VAL A 251 -4.56 -20.31 15.23
N PHE A 252 -4.82 -19.13 14.67
CA PHE A 252 -6.15 -18.53 14.72
C PHE A 252 -7.20 -19.37 13.97
N GLU A 253 -6.88 -19.86 12.78
CA GLU A 253 -7.76 -20.74 12.01
C GLU A 253 -8.02 -22.07 12.73
N GLY A 254 -7.01 -22.64 13.37
CA GLY A 254 -7.14 -23.85 14.17
C GLY A 254 -8.01 -23.65 15.41
N ILE A 255 -7.97 -22.47 16.04
CA ILE A 255 -8.89 -22.11 17.14
C ILE A 255 -10.33 -22.03 16.61
N GLN A 256 -10.56 -21.45 15.43
CA GLN A 256 -11.90 -21.36 14.83
C GLN A 256 -12.46 -22.75 14.47
N LEU A 257 -11.60 -23.63 13.95
CA LEU A 257 -11.95 -24.99 13.53
C LEU A 257 -11.96 -26.02 14.66
N ASN A 258 -11.76 -25.61 15.92
CA ASN A 258 -11.65 -26.50 17.08
C ASN A 258 -10.51 -27.53 16.97
N LEU A 259 -9.43 -27.25 16.23
CA LEU A 259 -8.26 -28.12 16.16
C LEU A 259 -7.43 -28.10 17.45
N TRP A 260 -7.41 -26.95 18.12
CA TRP A 260 -6.81 -26.76 19.44
C TRP A 260 -7.60 -25.74 20.25
N ALA A 261 -7.42 -25.78 21.57
CA ALA A 261 -8.18 -24.97 22.52
C ALA A 261 -7.32 -23.87 23.15
N VAL A 262 -7.91 -22.69 23.30
CA VAL A 262 -7.38 -21.58 24.10
C VAL A 262 -7.59 -21.85 25.59
N GLN A 263 -6.70 -21.31 26.42
CA GLN A 263 -6.81 -21.40 27.89
C GLN A 263 -8.06 -20.68 28.39
N ASP A 264 -8.33 -19.48 27.87
CA ASP A 264 -9.55 -18.73 28.12
C ASP A 264 -10.48 -18.78 26.90
N SER A 265 -11.66 -19.39 27.07
CA SER A 265 -12.66 -19.51 26.02
C SER A 265 -13.18 -18.17 25.47
N THR A 266 -13.07 -17.07 26.23
CA THR A 266 -13.52 -15.75 25.78
C THR A 266 -12.62 -15.18 24.68
N GLU A 267 -11.34 -15.57 24.64
CA GLU A 267 -10.38 -15.13 23.62
C GLU A 267 -10.74 -15.64 22.21
N ARG A 268 -11.59 -16.66 22.08
CA ARG A 268 -12.13 -17.13 20.78
C ARG A 268 -12.92 -16.04 20.06
N THR A 269 -13.50 -15.10 20.80
CA THR A 269 -14.24 -13.94 20.29
C THR A 269 -13.63 -12.62 20.76
N GLY A 270 -12.43 -12.68 21.34
CA GLY A 270 -11.73 -11.52 21.87
C GLY A 270 -11.18 -10.59 20.80
N SER A 271 -10.62 -9.47 21.23
CA SER A 271 -10.05 -8.43 20.35
C SER A 271 -8.97 -8.96 19.41
N LYS A 272 -8.12 -9.89 19.86
CA LYS A 272 -7.06 -10.54 19.06
C LYS A 272 -7.65 -11.32 17.88
N MET A 273 -8.64 -12.17 18.12
CA MET A 273 -9.31 -12.93 17.07
C MET A 273 -10.05 -11.99 16.10
N LEU A 274 -10.74 -10.97 16.63
CA LEU A 274 -11.43 -9.99 15.79
C LEU A 274 -10.47 -9.20 14.91
N ALA A 275 -9.28 -8.86 15.42
CA ALA A 275 -8.23 -8.21 14.64
C ALA A 275 -7.77 -9.11 13.48
N TYR A 276 -7.51 -10.39 13.76
CA TYR A 276 -7.16 -11.38 12.73
C TYR A 276 -8.26 -11.56 11.68
N VAL A 277 -9.51 -11.75 12.10
CA VAL A 277 -10.65 -11.89 11.18
C VAL A 277 -10.80 -10.65 10.31
N ARG A 278 -10.65 -9.46 10.90
CA ARG A 278 -10.72 -8.20 10.16
C ARG A 278 -9.58 -8.07 9.16
N GLU A 279 -8.35 -8.45 9.53
CA GLU A 279 -7.21 -8.49 8.61
C GLU A 279 -7.45 -9.46 7.45
N ARG A 280 -7.95 -10.67 7.74
CA ARG A 280 -8.31 -11.68 6.73
C ARG A 280 -9.37 -11.16 5.77
N GLU A 281 -10.43 -10.53 6.30
CA GLU A 281 -11.47 -9.89 5.49
C GLU A 281 -10.91 -8.72 4.66
N TYR A 282 -10.03 -7.90 5.24
CA TYR A 282 -9.36 -6.84 4.49
C TYR A 282 -8.50 -7.39 3.35
N GLY A 283 -7.80 -8.51 3.57
CA GLY A 283 -6.96 -9.19 2.58
C GLY A 283 -7.71 -9.64 1.32
N LEU A 284 -9.01 -9.93 1.42
CA LEU A 284 -9.86 -10.28 0.26
C LEU A 284 -10.06 -9.11 -0.71
N HIS A 285 -9.81 -7.88 -0.26
CA HIS A 285 -10.02 -6.66 -1.04
C HIS A 285 -8.72 -6.05 -1.59
N TYR A 286 -7.60 -6.78 -1.54
CA TYR A 286 -6.34 -6.34 -2.13
C TYR A 286 -6.07 -7.06 -3.46
N ASP A 287 -5.58 -6.31 -4.45
CA ASP A 287 -5.06 -6.92 -5.68
C ASP A 287 -3.67 -7.53 -5.47
N VAL A 288 -3.16 -8.16 -6.53
CA VAL A 288 -1.84 -8.82 -6.55
C VAL A 288 -0.69 -7.86 -6.22
N LEU A 289 -0.91 -6.54 -6.35
CA LEU A 289 0.06 -5.47 -6.08
C LEU A 289 -0.12 -4.84 -4.70
N GLY A 290 -1.07 -5.31 -3.88
CA GLY A 290 -1.35 -4.73 -2.57
C GLY A 290 -2.10 -3.40 -2.65
N ARG A 291 -2.80 -3.11 -3.75
CA ARG A 291 -3.74 -2.00 -3.85
C ARG A 291 -5.11 -2.44 -3.35
N GLN A 292 -5.72 -1.62 -2.50
CA GLN A 292 -7.08 -1.90 -2.05
C GLN A 292 -8.08 -1.62 -3.18
N VAL A 293 -8.71 -2.67 -3.68
CA VAL A 293 -9.73 -2.62 -4.72
C VAL A 293 -11.08 -2.30 -4.08
N LEU A 294 -11.59 -1.11 -4.38
CA LEU A 294 -12.93 -0.71 -4.02
C LEU A 294 -13.91 -1.19 -5.08
N GLU A 295 -14.88 -2.00 -4.67
CA GLU A 295 -16.03 -2.31 -5.52
C GLU A 295 -16.95 -1.09 -5.62
N ARG A 296 -17.15 -0.60 -6.84
CA ARG A 296 -17.97 0.57 -7.15
C ARG A 296 -19.30 0.11 -7.73
N HIS A 297 -20.36 0.21 -6.94
CA HIS A 297 -21.72 -0.03 -7.41
C HIS A 297 -22.39 1.26 -7.88
N PRO A 298 -23.47 1.17 -8.68
CA PRO A 298 -24.25 2.33 -9.05
C PRO A 298 -24.77 3.09 -7.82
N ALA A 299 -24.47 4.38 -7.74
CA ALA A 299 -24.81 5.23 -6.60
C ALA A 299 -24.91 6.71 -7.02
N VAL A 300 -25.70 7.48 -6.29
CA VAL A 300 -25.79 8.94 -6.49
C VAL A 300 -24.78 9.62 -5.57
N HIS A 301 -24.00 10.55 -6.10
CA HIS A 301 -23.01 11.33 -5.38
C HIS A 301 -23.49 12.78 -5.32
N ALA A 302 -23.65 13.31 -4.12
CA ALA A 302 -23.94 14.73 -3.90
C ALA A 302 -22.66 15.43 -3.45
N THR A 303 -22.13 16.31 -4.29
CA THR A 303 -20.88 17.02 -4.05
C THR A 303 -21.14 18.50 -3.84
N LEU A 304 -20.52 19.07 -2.81
CA LEU A 304 -20.49 20.51 -2.56
C LEU A 304 -19.03 20.96 -2.55
N THR A 305 -18.66 21.85 -3.47
CA THR A 305 -17.32 22.45 -3.57
C THR A 305 -17.38 23.96 -3.35
N ALA A 306 -16.32 24.49 -2.76
CA ALA A 306 -16.09 25.92 -2.62
C ALA A 306 -14.62 26.22 -2.89
N GLY A 307 -14.34 27.42 -3.36
CA GLY A 307 -12.97 27.80 -3.67
C GLY A 307 -12.86 29.19 -4.25
N ALA A 308 -11.85 29.36 -5.09
CA ALA A 308 -11.51 30.63 -5.68
C ALA A 308 -11.43 30.51 -7.20
N GLN A 309 -11.87 31.56 -7.90
CA GLN A 309 -11.78 31.68 -9.34
C GLN A 309 -11.10 32.98 -9.73
N ARG A 310 -10.43 32.94 -10.87
CA ARG A 310 -9.76 34.08 -11.50
C ARG A 310 -10.32 34.22 -12.91
N TYR A 311 -10.83 35.40 -13.19
CA TYR A 311 -11.25 35.82 -14.53
C TYR A 311 -10.02 36.16 -15.37
N ALA A 312 -10.01 35.82 -16.65
CA ALA A 312 -9.07 36.36 -17.61
C ALA A 312 -9.84 36.67 -18.89
N GLY A 313 -10.02 37.97 -19.13
CA GLY A 313 -10.70 38.55 -20.29
C GLY A 313 -10.03 39.87 -20.65
N ASP A 314 -10.78 40.76 -21.31
CA ASP A 314 -10.24 41.99 -21.90
C ASP A 314 -9.79 43.05 -20.87
N PHE A 315 -10.31 43.00 -19.65
CA PHE A 315 -9.91 43.93 -18.58
C PHE A 315 -8.60 43.52 -17.88
N ALA A 316 -7.67 44.48 -17.77
CA ALA A 316 -6.41 44.30 -17.05
C ALA A 316 -6.61 44.11 -15.53
N ASN A 317 -5.70 43.35 -14.90
CA ASN A 317 -5.63 43.06 -13.46
C ASN A 317 -6.85 42.32 -12.87
N PRO A 318 -7.04 41.04 -13.20
CA PRO A 318 -8.10 40.23 -12.61
C PRO A 318 -7.87 39.91 -11.14
N ARG A 319 -8.94 39.96 -10.34
CA ARG A 319 -8.93 39.59 -8.92
C ARG A 319 -9.36 38.14 -8.72
N VAL A 320 -8.80 37.54 -7.67
CA VAL A 320 -9.22 36.23 -7.18
C VAL A 320 -10.50 36.42 -6.36
N THR A 321 -11.53 35.67 -6.71
CA THR A 321 -12.90 35.84 -6.19
C THR A 321 -13.49 34.50 -5.78
N PRO A 322 -14.42 34.45 -4.81
CA PRO A 322 -14.97 33.19 -4.33
C PRO A 322 -15.94 32.56 -5.35
N VAL A 323 -15.95 31.22 -5.37
CA VAL A 323 -16.88 30.41 -6.16
C VAL A 323 -17.38 29.21 -5.33
N MET A 324 -18.63 28.83 -5.54
CA MET A 324 -19.24 27.64 -4.93
C MET A 324 -20.04 26.87 -5.98
N GLN A 325 -20.02 25.54 -5.90
CA GLN A 325 -20.71 24.67 -6.84
C GLN A 325 -21.29 23.45 -6.12
N GLY A 326 -22.54 23.12 -6.43
CA GLY A 326 -23.18 21.85 -6.08
C GLY A 326 -23.25 20.95 -7.30
N LYS A 327 -22.78 19.71 -7.20
CA LYS A 327 -22.86 18.70 -8.26
C LYS A 327 -23.67 17.50 -7.78
N LEU A 328 -24.55 16.98 -8.63
CA LEU A 328 -25.17 15.67 -8.49
C LEU A 328 -24.61 14.78 -9.58
N LEU A 329 -23.87 13.75 -9.18
CA LEU A 329 -23.28 12.77 -10.10
C LEU A 329 -23.95 11.42 -9.93
N TYR A 330 -24.12 10.70 -11.03
CA TYR A 330 -24.55 9.31 -10.98
C TYR A 330 -23.39 8.40 -11.36
N GLN A 331 -22.91 7.59 -10.41
CA GLN A 331 -21.85 6.63 -10.66
C GLN A 331 -22.41 5.45 -11.45
N LEU A 332 -21.85 5.17 -12.62
CA LEU A 332 -22.16 3.97 -13.39
C LEU A 332 -21.44 2.74 -12.84
N GLU A 333 -21.85 1.55 -13.30
CA GLU A 333 -21.19 0.29 -12.97
C GLU A 333 -19.70 0.33 -13.36
N GLY A 334 -18.83 -0.20 -12.49
CA GLY A 334 -17.38 -0.09 -12.64
C GLY A 334 -16.77 1.25 -12.21
N GLY A 335 -17.58 2.26 -11.88
CA GLY A 335 -17.14 3.48 -11.18
C GLY A 335 -16.26 4.45 -11.98
N ARG A 336 -15.97 4.15 -13.25
CA ARG A 336 -15.12 4.98 -14.13
C ARG A 336 -15.84 6.24 -14.62
N TRP A 337 -17.12 6.12 -14.96
CA TRP A 337 -17.90 7.17 -15.60
C TRP A 337 -18.98 7.69 -14.65
N LEU A 338 -19.03 9.02 -14.51
CA LEU A 338 -19.96 9.73 -13.66
C LEU A 338 -20.59 10.89 -14.44
N PRO A 339 -21.68 10.65 -15.20
CA PRO A 339 -22.50 11.75 -15.68
C PRO A 339 -22.97 12.61 -14.50
N PHE A 340 -22.95 13.93 -14.69
CA PHE A 340 -23.33 14.86 -13.65
C PHE A 340 -24.12 16.04 -14.18
N VAL A 341 -24.90 16.62 -13.28
CA VAL A 341 -25.47 17.96 -13.39
C VAL A 341 -24.94 18.80 -12.25
N SER A 342 -24.69 20.08 -12.50
CA SER A 342 -24.21 20.99 -11.48
C SER A 342 -24.78 22.37 -11.61
N VAL A 343 -24.90 23.03 -10.47
CA VAL A 343 -25.27 24.44 -10.35
C VAL A 343 -24.24 25.12 -9.48
N GLY A 344 -23.83 26.31 -9.87
CA GLY A 344 -22.84 27.05 -9.12
C GLY A 344 -23.04 28.55 -9.24
N GLY A 345 -22.35 29.27 -8.37
CA GLY A 345 -22.37 30.71 -8.36
C GLY A 345 -21.08 31.25 -7.77
N GLY A 346 -20.72 32.45 -8.19
CA GLY A 346 -19.51 33.10 -7.74
C GLY A 346 -19.52 34.57 -8.13
N ARG A 347 -18.47 35.28 -7.73
CA ARG A 347 -18.24 36.66 -8.16
C ARG A 347 -17.11 36.65 -9.18
N LEU A 348 -17.16 37.53 -10.19
CA LEU A 348 -16.04 37.83 -11.06
C LEU A 348 -15.72 39.30 -10.87
N ALA A 349 -14.46 39.63 -10.65
CA ALA A 349 -14.05 41.03 -10.46
C ALA A 349 -12.64 41.28 -10.98
N THR A 350 -12.39 42.49 -11.45
CA THR A 350 -11.07 43.04 -11.74
C THR A 350 -10.73 44.16 -10.77
N GLU A 351 -9.49 44.66 -10.78
CA GLU A 351 -9.10 45.76 -9.88
C GLU A 351 -9.85 47.07 -10.14
N ARG A 352 -10.25 47.31 -11.40
CA ARG A 352 -11.01 48.47 -11.86
C ARG A 352 -11.96 48.01 -12.97
N PHE A 353 -13.17 48.59 -13.00
CA PHE A 353 -14.16 48.49 -14.09
C PHE A 353 -15.02 47.22 -14.21
N PHE A 354 -14.72 46.09 -13.55
CA PHE A 354 -15.58 44.90 -13.66
C PHE A 354 -15.82 44.24 -12.30
N ASP A 355 -17.10 44.08 -11.94
CA ASP A 355 -17.54 43.41 -10.72
C ASP A 355 -18.98 42.88 -10.86
N GLN A 356 -19.12 41.57 -11.03
CA GLN A 356 -20.41 40.93 -11.29
C GLN A 356 -20.54 39.61 -10.56
N THR A 357 -21.76 39.32 -10.11
CA THR A 357 -22.11 37.99 -9.59
C THR A 357 -22.59 37.13 -10.75
N ILE A 358 -22.11 35.90 -10.86
CA ILE A 358 -22.51 34.94 -11.89
C ILE A 358 -23.19 33.74 -11.26
N TYR A 359 -24.16 33.18 -11.97
CA TYR A 359 -24.77 31.89 -11.69
C TYR A 359 -24.65 31.03 -12.93
N TYR A 360 -24.38 29.74 -12.77
CA TYR A 360 -24.21 28.85 -13.90
C TYR A 360 -24.83 27.48 -13.63
N ALA A 361 -25.26 26.84 -14.69
CA ALA A 361 -25.70 25.45 -14.70
C ALA A 361 -24.91 24.69 -15.76
N GLU A 362 -24.43 23.49 -15.42
CA GLU A 362 -23.59 22.66 -16.30
C GLU A 362 -24.08 21.22 -16.25
N ALA A 363 -23.99 20.53 -17.38
CA ALA A 363 -24.14 19.10 -17.48
C ALA A 363 -22.91 18.52 -18.18
N GLY A 364 -22.45 17.36 -17.73
CA GLY A 364 -21.21 16.80 -18.22
C GLY A 364 -20.93 15.40 -17.74
N VAL A 365 -19.70 14.97 -17.95
CA VAL A 365 -19.20 13.67 -17.49
C VAL A 365 -17.88 13.86 -16.76
N GLN A 366 -17.76 13.18 -15.63
CA GLN A 366 -16.52 13.01 -14.90
C GLN A 366 -15.99 11.59 -15.13
N MET A 367 -14.73 11.48 -15.53
CA MET A 367 -14.04 10.23 -15.77
C MET A 367 -12.96 10.02 -14.70
N ARG A 368 -13.11 9.00 -13.86
CA ARG A 368 -12.07 8.57 -12.91
C ARG A 368 -11.01 7.74 -13.62
N LEU A 369 -9.75 8.12 -13.46
CA LEU A 369 -8.62 7.37 -14.03
C LEU A 369 -8.36 6.06 -13.26
N LEU A 370 -8.55 6.08 -11.94
CA LEU A 370 -8.31 4.94 -11.04
C LEU A 370 -9.58 4.61 -10.23
N PRO A 371 -10.64 4.05 -10.86
CA PRO A 371 -11.95 3.89 -10.22
C PRO A 371 -11.95 2.95 -9.01
N THR A 372 -10.99 2.02 -8.96
CA THR A 372 -10.82 1.02 -7.90
C THR A 372 -10.09 1.57 -6.68
N ASP A 373 -9.38 2.69 -6.81
CA ASP A 373 -8.45 3.13 -5.78
C ASP A 373 -9.12 4.18 -4.87
N ARG A 374 -8.63 4.29 -3.62
CA ARG A 374 -9.12 5.30 -2.67
C ARG A 374 -8.80 6.72 -3.10
N LEU A 375 -7.62 6.92 -3.70
CA LEU A 375 -7.20 8.18 -4.30
C LEU A 375 -7.32 8.02 -5.82
N SER A 376 -8.29 8.70 -6.42
CA SER A 376 -8.49 8.67 -7.87
C SER A 376 -8.35 10.07 -8.44
N PRO A 377 -7.38 10.30 -9.34
CA PRO A 377 -7.46 11.42 -10.26
C PRO A 377 -8.69 11.28 -11.16
N TYR A 378 -9.27 12.41 -11.54
CA TYR A 378 -10.38 12.45 -12.48
C TYR A 378 -10.25 13.61 -13.45
N LEU A 379 -10.87 13.42 -14.61
CA LEU A 379 -11.05 14.43 -15.64
C LEU A 379 -12.52 14.80 -15.72
N THR A 380 -12.82 16.07 -15.92
CA THR A 380 -14.18 16.59 -16.03
C THR A 380 -14.34 17.29 -17.37
N LEU A 381 -15.42 16.97 -18.09
CA LEU A 381 -15.82 17.68 -19.29
C LEU A 381 -17.30 18.05 -19.17
N ALA A 382 -17.63 19.32 -19.34
CA ALA A 382 -18.99 19.83 -19.19
C ALA A 382 -19.32 20.90 -20.22
N GLY A 383 -20.60 21.00 -20.57
CA GLY A 383 -21.19 22.13 -21.28
C GLY A 383 -22.25 22.77 -20.40
N GLY A 384 -22.36 24.09 -20.47
CA GLY A 384 -23.29 24.82 -19.62
C GLY A 384 -23.65 26.19 -20.12
N ALA A 385 -24.41 26.88 -19.27
CA ALA A 385 -24.85 28.24 -19.49
C ALA A 385 -24.60 29.05 -18.21
N THR A 386 -24.05 30.24 -18.38
CA THR A 386 -23.83 31.22 -17.32
C THR A 386 -24.79 32.39 -17.49
N GLN A 387 -25.40 32.83 -16.40
CA GLN A 387 -26.28 33.98 -16.31
C GLN A 387 -25.70 35.00 -15.35
N HIS A 388 -25.76 36.26 -15.74
CA HIS A 388 -25.35 37.39 -14.90
C HIS A 388 -26.39 37.72 -13.83
N GLY A 389 -25.92 37.93 -12.61
CA GLY A 389 -26.67 38.43 -11.47
C GLY A 389 -26.70 39.97 -11.40
N ARG A 390 -27.17 40.51 -10.28
CA ARG A 390 -27.27 41.96 -10.05
C ARG A 390 -25.87 42.55 -9.79
N GLY A 391 -25.42 43.49 -10.63
CA GLY A 391 -24.14 44.22 -10.51
C GLY A 391 -24.31 45.72 -10.78
N ASN A 392 -23.24 46.49 -10.56
CA ASN A 392 -23.26 47.96 -10.62
C ASN A 392 -23.22 48.56 -12.05
N GLU A 393 -23.11 47.73 -13.10
CA GLU A 393 -23.04 48.20 -14.48
C GLU A 393 -24.02 47.47 -15.42
N THR A 394 -24.47 48.19 -16.44
CA THR A 394 -25.35 47.78 -17.55
C THR A 394 -24.61 46.88 -18.55
N GLY A 395 -24.25 45.67 -18.14
CA GLY A 395 -23.84 44.61 -19.06
C GLY A 395 -25.05 43.97 -19.78
N PRO A 396 -24.87 43.36 -20.96
CA PRO A 396 -25.95 42.68 -21.67
C PRO A 396 -26.53 41.53 -20.83
N ARG A 397 -27.82 41.62 -20.47
CA ARG A 397 -28.55 40.53 -19.83
C ARG A 397 -28.73 39.40 -20.84
N GLY A 398 -27.99 38.31 -20.65
CA GLY A 398 -28.09 37.15 -21.54
C GLY A 398 -27.56 35.88 -20.90
N ILE A 399 -27.98 34.75 -21.46
CA ILE A 399 -27.41 33.44 -21.14
C ILE A 399 -26.17 33.26 -22.03
N VAL A 400 -25.00 33.07 -21.42
CA VAL A 400 -23.74 32.86 -22.11
C VAL A 400 -23.39 31.37 -22.08
N PRO A 401 -23.38 30.67 -23.22
CA PRO A 401 -22.97 29.28 -23.26
C PRO A 401 -21.47 29.15 -23.04
N HIS A 402 -21.07 28.10 -22.33
CA HIS A 402 -19.67 27.84 -22.01
C HIS A 402 -19.35 26.34 -22.01
N ALA A 403 -18.07 26.04 -22.18
CA ALA A 403 -17.50 24.71 -22.03
C ALA A 403 -16.52 24.70 -20.85
N THR A 404 -16.54 23.63 -20.06
CA THR A 404 -15.70 23.47 -18.87
C THR A 404 -14.85 22.21 -19.01
N LEU A 405 -13.54 22.36 -18.82
CA LEU A 405 -12.57 21.28 -18.75
C LEU A 405 -11.88 21.34 -17.38
N GLY A 406 -11.85 20.22 -16.68
CA GLY A 406 -11.31 20.16 -15.32
C GLY A 406 -10.46 18.93 -15.07
N VAL A 407 -9.50 19.09 -14.16
CA VAL A 407 -8.70 18.02 -13.58
C VAL A 407 -8.89 18.05 -12.08
N GLY A 408 -8.97 16.88 -11.44
CA GLY A 408 -9.14 16.84 -9.99
C GLY A 408 -8.66 15.56 -9.36
N LEU A 409 -8.64 15.57 -8.04
CA LEU A 409 -8.31 14.43 -7.19
C LEU A 409 -9.50 14.17 -6.25
N GLU A 410 -9.93 12.92 -6.18
CA GLU A 410 -10.92 12.43 -5.22
C GLU A 410 -10.22 11.48 -4.23
N TYR A 411 -10.44 11.69 -2.94
CA TYR A 411 -9.95 10.82 -1.87
C TYR A 411 -11.11 10.28 -1.03
N GLN A 412 -11.28 8.97 -0.97
CA GLN A 412 -12.34 8.33 -0.19
C GLN A 412 -11.98 8.24 1.29
N LEU A 413 -12.67 9.04 2.11
CA LEU A 413 -12.50 9.09 3.58
C LEU A 413 -13.18 7.89 4.26
N SER A 414 -14.36 7.50 3.77
CA SER A 414 -15.14 6.38 4.30
C SER A 414 -16.05 5.77 3.23
N GLY A 415 -16.79 4.70 3.55
CA GLY A 415 -17.76 4.11 2.61
C GLY A 415 -18.85 5.06 2.10
N LYS A 416 -19.04 6.24 2.73
CA LYS A 416 -20.07 7.23 2.34
C LYS A 416 -19.54 8.63 2.03
N TRP A 417 -18.28 8.93 2.35
CA TRP A 417 -17.73 10.28 2.24
C TRP A 417 -16.43 10.28 1.43
N CYS A 418 -16.32 11.22 0.50
CA CYS A 418 -15.09 11.52 -0.23
C CYS A 418 -14.75 13.01 -0.12
N ALA A 419 -13.47 13.33 -0.05
CA ALA A 419 -12.95 14.68 -0.25
C ALA A 419 -12.56 14.86 -1.72
N THR A 420 -12.79 16.03 -2.28
CA THR A 420 -12.46 16.34 -3.67
C THR A 420 -11.71 17.66 -3.77
N GLY A 421 -10.67 17.71 -4.60
CA GLY A 421 -10.07 18.96 -5.07
C GLY A 421 -10.10 19.01 -6.59
N SER A 422 -10.42 20.16 -7.19
CA SER A 422 -10.42 20.35 -8.65
C SER A 422 -9.77 21.66 -9.06
N ALA A 423 -9.20 21.64 -10.26
CA ALA A 423 -8.84 22.81 -11.05
C ALA A 423 -9.66 22.77 -12.33
N ASP A 424 -10.56 23.73 -12.51
CA ASP A 424 -11.49 23.78 -13.64
C ASP A 424 -11.26 25.05 -14.46
N GLY A 425 -11.10 24.90 -15.77
CA GLY A 425 -11.06 25.98 -16.74
C GLY A 425 -12.38 26.05 -17.51
N ARG A 426 -13.04 27.20 -17.49
CA ARG A 426 -14.26 27.47 -18.24
C ARG A 426 -13.97 28.45 -19.36
N LEU A 427 -14.31 28.05 -20.58
CA LEU A 427 -14.17 28.81 -21.80
C LEU A 427 -15.56 29.29 -22.23
N PHE A 428 -15.75 30.61 -22.32
CA PHE A 428 -17.00 31.17 -22.80
C PHE A 428 -17.00 31.19 -24.32
N LEU A 429 -18.12 30.78 -24.92
CA LEU A 429 -18.26 30.68 -26.39
C LEU A 429 -18.71 32.00 -27.04
N ARG A 430 -18.96 33.03 -26.23
CA ARG A 430 -19.29 34.39 -26.67
C ARG A 430 -18.42 35.40 -25.93
N ASP A 431 -17.96 36.40 -26.66
CA ASP A 431 -17.00 37.43 -26.26
C ASP A 431 -17.66 38.66 -25.58
N ASN A 432 -18.78 38.44 -24.89
CA ASN A 432 -19.62 39.52 -24.37
C ASN A 432 -19.88 39.34 -22.87
N LEU A 433 -19.01 38.63 -22.14
CA LEU A 433 -19.27 38.33 -20.73
C LEU A 433 -19.18 39.60 -19.87
N ASP A 434 -18.34 40.55 -20.26
CA ASP A 434 -18.04 41.80 -19.55
C ASP A 434 -18.55 43.07 -20.26
N GLY A 435 -19.14 42.91 -21.45
CA GLY A 435 -19.77 44.00 -22.21
C GLY A 435 -18.80 44.81 -23.08
N ALA A 436 -17.52 44.42 -23.17
CA ALA A 436 -16.54 44.97 -24.09
C ALA A 436 -16.06 43.87 -25.05
N SER A 437 -16.05 44.13 -26.35
CA SER A 437 -15.52 43.19 -27.36
C SER A 437 -14.25 43.78 -27.96
N VAL A 438 -13.17 43.84 -27.18
CA VAL A 438 -11.90 44.45 -27.59
C VAL A 438 -10.76 43.46 -27.33
N GLY A 439 -10.77 42.35 -28.07
CA GLY A 439 -9.76 41.31 -27.98
C GLY A 439 -9.83 40.32 -29.14
N GLN A 440 -8.77 39.51 -29.32
CA GLN A 440 -8.75 38.34 -30.21
C GLN A 440 -9.02 37.02 -29.46
N TYR A 441 -9.12 37.06 -28.12
CA TYR A 441 -9.16 35.88 -27.27
C TYR A 441 -10.43 35.86 -26.42
N ASN A 442 -11.19 34.78 -26.52
CA ASN A 442 -12.41 34.60 -25.74
C ASN A 442 -12.13 34.63 -24.22
N ASP A 443 -13.06 35.24 -23.48
CA ASP A 443 -13.09 35.22 -22.03
C ASP A 443 -12.97 33.80 -21.46
N ASN A 444 -12.17 33.67 -20.40
CA ASN A 444 -12.08 32.43 -19.64
C ASN A 444 -12.04 32.67 -18.12
N THR A 445 -12.41 31.63 -17.38
CA THR A 445 -12.21 31.61 -15.93
C THR A 445 -11.47 30.35 -15.53
N THR A 446 -10.47 30.49 -14.68
CA THR A 446 -9.79 29.37 -14.02
C THR A 446 -10.22 29.33 -12.56
N SER A 447 -10.63 28.16 -12.06
CA SER A 447 -11.05 27.98 -10.68
C SER A 447 -10.28 26.85 -10.00
N LEU A 448 -10.03 27.02 -8.71
CA LEU A 448 -9.51 26.02 -7.80
C LEU A 448 -10.54 25.79 -6.71
N GLN A 449 -11.03 24.56 -6.56
CA GLN A 449 -12.12 24.24 -5.64
C GLN A 449 -11.77 23.03 -4.79
N VAL A 450 -12.25 23.03 -3.55
CA VAL A 450 -12.18 21.90 -2.63
C VAL A 450 -13.57 21.63 -2.09
N GLY A 451 -13.90 20.37 -1.86
CA GLY A 451 -15.24 20.01 -1.41
C GLY A 451 -15.35 18.62 -0.83
N LEU A 452 -16.59 18.29 -0.46
CA LEU A 452 -16.98 17.00 0.07
C LEU A 452 -18.08 16.41 -0.80
N THR A 453 -17.98 15.10 -1.00
CA THR A 453 -18.96 14.29 -1.71
C THR A 453 -19.57 13.29 -0.75
N TYR A 454 -20.90 13.27 -0.69
CA TYR A 454 -21.69 12.29 0.03
C TYR A 454 -22.29 11.26 -0.94
N ILE A 455 -22.09 9.98 -0.65
CA ILE A 455 -22.57 8.87 -1.49
C ILE A 455 -23.92 8.38 -0.95
N ILE A 456 -24.96 8.53 -1.77
CA ILE A 456 -26.34 8.10 -1.55
C ILE A 456 -26.55 6.78 -2.31
N GLY A 457 -26.48 5.66 -1.58
CA GLY A 457 -26.65 4.31 -2.12
C GLY A 457 -26.33 3.23 -1.08
N ASN A 458 -26.92 2.03 -1.24
CA ASN A 458 -26.73 0.94 -0.28
C ASN A 458 -25.33 0.33 -0.40
N ALA A 459 -24.44 0.68 0.53
CA ALA A 459 -23.06 0.19 0.59
C ALA A 459 -22.89 -1.29 0.99
N LYS A 460 -23.94 -2.12 0.96
CA LYS A 460 -23.86 -3.55 1.28
C LYS A 460 -24.92 -4.37 0.55
N ARG A 461 -24.54 -5.04 -0.54
CA ARG A 461 -24.90 -6.45 -0.66
C ARG A 461 -23.67 -7.21 -0.18
N ARG A 462 -23.71 -7.72 1.05
CA ARG A 462 -22.81 -8.82 1.45
C ARG A 462 -22.88 -9.84 0.31
N PRO A 463 -21.76 -10.32 -0.25
CA PRO A 463 -21.83 -11.50 -1.09
C PRO A 463 -22.56 -12.56 -0.28
N LYS A 464 -23.59 -13.18 -0.88
CA LYS A 464 -24.19 -14.38 -0.31
C LYS A 464 -23.01 -15.29 -0.01
N THR A 465 -22.79 -15.60 1.27
CA THR A 465 -22.04 -16.79 1.64
C THR A 465 -22.63 -17.91 0.81
N ALA A 466 -21.87 -18.42 -0.16
CA ALA A 466 -22.24 -19.62 -0.88
C ALA A 466 -22.49 -20.67 0.20
N GLY A 467 -23.74 -21.09 0.30
CA GLY A 467 -24.18 -22.02 1.32
C GLY A 467 -23.66 -23.42 1.04
N ASN A 468 -23.49 -24.13 2.16
CA ASN A 468 -23.25 -25.56 2.35
C ASN A 468 -21.87 -26.10 1.97
#